data_AF-S4RIB4-F1
#
_entry.id   AF-S4RIB4-F1
#
_cell.length_a   1.000
_cell.length_b   1.000
_cell.length_c   1.000
_cell.angle_alpha   90.00
_cell.angle_beta   90.00
_cell.angle_gamma   90.00
#
_symmetry.space_group_name_H-M   'P 1'
#
loop_
_entity.id
_entity.type
_entity.pdbx_description
1 polymer ?
#
loop_
_entity_poly.entity_id
_entity_poly.type
_entity_poly.pdbx_seq_one_letter_code
_entity_poly.pdbx_strand_id
1 'polypeptide(L)'
;LPSRQLGPGVTHAQGFGVEVLITFALVLCVLASTDSRRRDVGGSLPLAVGFAVALGHLFAINFTGCSMNPARSFAPAVLTRNFKDHWVSW
;
A
#
# COMPACT_ATOMS: atom_id res chain seq x y z
N LEU A 1 -4.27 4.64 -18.43
CA LEU A 1 -3.86 4.66 -17.00
C LEU A 1 -2.36 4.39 -16.97
N PRO A 2 -1.53 5.24 -16.37
CA PRO A 2 -0.09 5.00 -16.33
C PRO A 2 0.12 3.64 -15.66
N SER A 3 0.71 2.72 -16.40
CA SER A 3 1.16 1.42 -15.88
C SER A 3 1.93 1.68 -14.59
N ARG A 4 1.62 0.94 -13.52
CA ARG A 4 2.35 0.97 -12.25
C ARG A 4 3.82 0.61 -12.49
N GLN A 5 4.59 1.63 -12.85
CA GLN A 5 6.03 1.54 -13.07
C GLN A 5 6.69 2.28 -11.91
N LEU A 6 7.88 1.82 -11.55
CA LEU A 6 8.74 2.52 -10.60
C LEU A 6 8.93 3.96 -11.06
N GLY A 7 8.89 4.90 -10.11
CA GLY A 7 9.20 6.30 -10.39
C GLY A 7 10.61 6.44 -11.01
N PRO A 8 10.84 7.44 -11.87
CA PRO A 8 12.16 7.65 -12.49
C PRO A 8 13.24 7.80 -11.41
N GLY A 9 14.23 6.90 -11.42
CA GLY A 9 15.33 6.87 -10.45
C GLY A 9 15.11 5.96 -9.22
N VAL A 10 13.97 5.26 -9.13
CA VAL A 10 13.70 4.31 -8.04
C VAL A 10 14.14 2.89 -8.45
N THR A 11 15.04 2.30 -7.67
CA THR A 11 15.44 0.90 -7.87
C THR A 11 14.35 -0.07 -7.42
N HIS A 12 14.33 -1.29 -7.96
CA HIS A 12 13.37 -2.32 -7.55
C HIS A 12 13.40 -2.59 -6.03
N ALA A 13 14.58 -2.59 -5.42
CA ALA A 13 14.74 -2.79 -3.99
C ALA A 13 14.14 -1.63 -3.16
N GLN A 14 14.30 -0.39 -3.62
CA GLN A 14 13.67 0.77 -2.99
C GLN A 14 12.14 0.73 -3.12
N GLY A 15 11.63 0.36 -4.30
CA GLY A 15 10.19 0.18 -4.51
C GLY A 15 9.60 -0.91 -3.60
N PHE A 16 10.28 -2.06 -3.49
CA PHE A 16 9.89 -3.13 -2.58
C PHE A 16 9.89 -2.67 -1.12
N GLY A 17 10.92 -1.94 -0.69
CA GLY A 17 10.99 -1.39 0.66
C GLY A 17 9.84 -0.43 0.99
N VAL A 18 9.46 0.44 0.04
CA VAL A 18 8.33 1.36 0.21
C VAL A 18 7.01 0.58 0.32
N GLU A 19 6.78 -0.43 -0.53
CA GLU A 19 5.59 -1.29 -0.47
C GLU A 19 5.49 -2.04 0.87
N VAL A 20 6.59 -2.62 1.36
CA VAL A 20 6.62 -3.30 2.66
C VAL A 20 6.28 -2.33 3.80
N LEU A 21 6.85 -1.12 3.81
CA LEU A 21 6.61 -0.14 4.86
C LEU A 21 5.16 0.35 4.90
N ILE A 22 4.56 0.68 3.75
CA ILE A 22 3.17 1.16 3.71
C ILE A 22 2.17 0.05 4.07
N THR A 23 2.43 -1.19 3.64
CA THR A 23 1.59 -2.35 3.99
C THR A 23 1.73 -2.69 5.48
N PHE A 24 2.95 -2.63 6.02
CA PHE A 24 3.19 -2.81 7.45
C PHE A 24 2.46 -1.75 8.28
N ALA A 25 2.53 -0.47 7.89
CA ALA A 25 1.81 0.60 8.57
C ALA A 25 0.28 0.40 8.53
N LEU A 26 -0.27 -0.06 7.40
CA LEU A 26 -1.69 -0.38 7.27
C LEU A 26 -2.10 -1.55 8.19
N VAL A 27 -1.34 -2.65 8.18
CA VAL A 27 -1.61 -3.82 9.03
C VAL A 27 -1.48 -3.47 10.50
N LEU A 28 -0.44 -2.73 10.88
CA LEU A 28 -0.28 -2.22 12.24
C LEU A 28 -1.45 -1.34 12.65
N CYS A 29 -1.92 -0.44 11.78
CA CYS A 29 -3.09 0.40 12.05
C CYS A 29 -4.33 -0.45 12.31
N VAL A 30 -4.59 -1.46 11.45
CA VAL A 30 -5.72 -2.38 11.62
C VAL A 30 -5.62 -3.12 12.95
N LEU A 31 -4.47 -3.74 13.26
CA LEU A 31 -4.26 -4.48 14.51
C LEU A 31 -4.38 -3.57 15.74
N ALA A 32 -3.82 -2.36 15.66
CA ALA A 32 -3.88 -1.37 16.73
C ALA A 32 -5.30 -0.84 16.97
N SER A 33 -6.14 -0.80 15.93
CA SER A 33 -7.53 -0.38 16.01
C SER A 33 -8.47 -1.51 16.44
N THR A 34 -8.18 -2.77 16.08
CA THR A 34 -9.02 -3.93 16.45
C THR A 34 -8.62 -4.59 17.77
N ASP A 35 -7.55 -4.14 18.43
CA ASP A 35 -7.14 -4.64 19.74
C ASP A 35 -8.19 -4.36 20.82
N SER A 36 -8.84 -5.43 21.27
CA SER A 36 -9.91 -5.42 22.28
C SER A 36 -9.41 -5.08 23.70
N ARG A 37 -8.09 -5.07 23.93
CA ARG A 37 -7.51 -4.60 25.20
C ARG A 37 -7.35 -3.09 25.26
N ARG A 38 -7.39 -2.37 24.14
CA ARG A 38 -7.30 -0.91 24.14
C ARG A 38 -8.67 -0.31 24.45
N ARG A 39 -8.75 0.34 25.61
CA ARG A 39 -9.96 1.06 26.05
C ARG A 39 -9.93 2.55 25.70
N ASP A 40 -8.79 3.02 25.19
CA ASP A 40 -8.52 4.42 24.87
C ASP A 40 -8.95 4.80 23.45
N VAL A 41 -9.30 3.81 22.61
CA VAL A 41 -9.68 4.01 21.20
C VAL A 41 -11.16 4.43 21.14
N GLY A 42 -11.41 5.72 21.34
CA GLY A 42 -12.74 6.33 21.32
C GLY A 42 -13.17 6.91 19.97
N GLY A 43 -13.05 6.15 18.87
CA GLY A 43 -13.29 6.66 17.51
C GLY A 43 -13.77 5.62 16.49
N SER A 44 -14.02 6.07 15.26
CA SER A 44 -14.51 5.22 14.16
C SER A 44 -13.37 4.38 13.56
N LEU A 45 -13.42 3.07 13.76
CA LEU A 45 -12.50 2.08 13.17
C LEU A 45 -12.32 2.24 11.64
N PRO A 46 -13.40 2.33 10.82
CA PRO A 46 -13.23 2.49 9.37
C PRO A 46 -12.60 3.84 9.00
N LEU A 47 -12.77 4.88 9.82
CA LEU A 47 -12.15 6.19 9.58
C LEU A 47 -10.63 6.12 9.79
N ALA A 48 -10.17 5.47 10.86
CA ALA A 48 -8.75 5.29 11.14
C ALA A 48 -8.04 4.51 10.02
N VAL A 49 -8.64 3.41 9.57
CA VAL A 49 -8.12 2.62 8.44
C VAL A 49 -8.13 3.44 7.15
N GLY A 50 -9.18 4.21 6.89
CA GLY A 50 -9.27 5.11 5.73
C GLY A 50 -8.15 6.16 5.70
N PHE A 51 -7.82 6.76 6.85
CA PHE A 51 -6.69 7.70 6.97
C PHE A 51 -5.34 7.01 6.74
N ALA A 52 -5.13 5.80 7.27
CA ALA A 52 -3.91 5.03 7.03
C ALA A 52 -3.71 4.73 5.52
N VAL A 53 -4.78 4.37 4.83
CA VAL A 53 -4.77 4.16 3.37
C VAL A 53 -4.46 5.46 2.62
N ALA A 54 -5.12 6.58 2.99
CA ALA A 54 -4.92 7.87 2.34
C ALA A 54 -3.50 8.41 2.53
N LEU A 55 -2.93 8.28 3.74
CA LEU A 55 -1.55 8.69 4.05
C LEU A 55 -0.54 7.84 3.29
N GLY A 56 -0.73 6.52 3.24
CA GLY A 56 0.15 5.65 2.47
C GLY A 56 0.07 5.91 0.97
N HIS A 57 -1.11 6.29 0.44
CA HIS A 57 -1.23 6.78 -0.94
C HIS A 57 -0.47 8.09 -1.13
N LEU A 58 -0.65 9.09 -0.26
CA LEU A 58 0.05 10.37 -0.39
C LEU A 58 1.57 10.21 -0.45
N PHE A 59 2.11 9.26 0.32
CA PHE A 59 3.55 9.00 0.39
C PHE A 59 4.06 8.16 -0.79
N ALA A 60 3.41 7.03 -1.11
CA ALA A 60 3.94 6.04 -2.04
C ALA A 60 3.54 6.26 -3.51
N ILE A 61 2.62 7.19 -3.82
CA ILE A 61 2.16 7.40 -5.21
C ILE A 61 3.30 7.82 -6.14
N ASN A 62 4.25 8.62 -5.65
CA ASN A 62 5.38 9.12 -6.43
C ASN A 62 6.53 8.10 -6.58
N PHE A 63 6.56 7.07 -5.75
CA PHE A 63 7.64 6.06 -5.75
C PHE A 63 7.26 4.80 -6.53
N THR A 64 6.11 4.20 -6.22
CA THR A 64 5.68 2.90 -6.77
C THR A 64 4.27 2.94 -7.38
N GLY A 65 3.59 4.09 -7.32
CA GLY A 65 2.16 4.18 -7.62
C GLY A 65 1.27 3.60 -6.53
N CYS A 66 1.84 3.29 -5.36
CA CYS A 66 1.17 2.77 -4.16
C CYS A 66 0.32 1.52 -4.44
N SER A 67 0.96 0.35 -4.53
CA SER A 67 0.25 -0.91 -4.74
C SER A 67 -0.51 -1.32 -3.46
N MET A 68 0.14 -1.27 -2.29
CA MET A 68 -0.39 -1.56 -0.93
C MET A 68 -0.95 -2.97 -0.74
N ASN A 69 -1.22 -3.69 -1.83
CA ASN A 69 -1.83 -4.99 -1.85
C ASN A 69 -1.49 -5.68 -3.19
N PRO A 70 -0.77 -6.81 -3.17
CA PRO A 70 -0.44 -7.59 -4.36
C PRO A 70 -1.67 -7.90 -5.23
N ALA A 71 -2.79 -8.26 -4.59
CA ALA A 71 -4.05 -8.59 -5.29
C ALA A 71 -4.68 -7.37 -5.98
N ARG A 72 -4.55 -6.16 -5.40
CA ARG A 72 -5.03 -4.91 -6.00
C ARG A 72 -4.21 -4.51 -7.23
N SER A 73 -2.94 -4.89 -7.26
CA SER A 73 -2.06 -4.67 -8.40
C SER A 73 -2.19 -5.75 -9.47
N PHE A 74 -2.57 -6.96 -9.09
CA PHE A 74 -2.73 -8.11 -9.99
C PHE A 74 -3.91 -7.93 -10.97
N ALA A 75 -5.07 -7.49 -10.49
CA ALA A 75 -6.27 -7.32 -11.33
C ALA A 75 -6.03 -6.43 -12.59
N PRO A 76 -5.47 -5.21 -12.47
CA PRO A 76 -5.16 -4.40 -13.65
C PRO A 76 -3.98 -4.95 -14.48
N ALA A 77 -3.03 -5.68 -13.88
CA ALA A 77 -1.93 -6.30 -14.62
C ALA A 77 -2.43 -7.41 -15.57
N VAL A 78 -3.41 -8.20 -15.13
CA VAL A 78 -4.09 -9.20 -15.96
C VAL A 78 -4.89 -8.54 -17.09
N LEU A 79 -5.66 -7.49 -16.78
CA LEU A 79 -6.47 -6.75 -17.76
C LEU A 79 -5.61 -6.04 -18.83
N THR A 80 -4.46 -5.50 -18.46
CA THR A 80 -3.55 -4.78 -19.37
C THR A 80 -2.45 -5.66 -19.98
N ARG A 81 -2.39 -6.95 -19.59
CA ARG A 81 -1.32 -7.91 -19.96
C ARG A 81 0.10 -7.36 -19.73
N ASN A 82 0.26 -6.47 -18.75
CA ASN A 82 1.52 -5.81 -18.47
C ASN A 82 2.01 -6.21 -17.08
N PHE A 83 3.00 -7.11 -17.05
CA PHE A 83 3.63 -7.63 -15.84
C PHE A 83 4.96 -6.97 -15.51
N LYS A 84 5.31 -5.87 -16.20
CA LYS A 84 6.57 -5.17 -15.96
C LYS A 84 6.59 -4.66 -14.52
N ASP A 85 7.63 -5.05 -13.77
CA ASP A 85 7.85 -4.72 -12.35
C ASP A 85 6.80 -5.25 -11.36
N HIS A 86 5.90 -6.13 -11.81
CA HIS A 86 4.80 -6.65 -10.99
C HIS A 86 5.26 -7.47 -9.78
N TRP A 87 6.45 -8.07 -9.89
CA TRP A 87 7.07 -8.84 -8.81
C TRP A 87 7.40 -7.99 -7.57
N VAL A 88 7.61 -6.68 -7.74
CA VAL A 88 7.90 -5.75 -6.62
C VAL A 88 6.68 -5.57 -5.71
N SER A 89 5.49 -5.91 -6.21
CA SER A 89 4.22 -5.82 -5.47
C SER A 89 3.85 -7.09 -4.70
N TRP A 90 4.66 -8.16 -4.75
CA TRP A 90 4.44 -9.44 -4.07
C TRP A 90 5.25 -9.55 -2.78
#